data_AF-A0A7C7DM07-F1
#
_entry.id   AF-A0A7C7DM07-F1
#
_cell.length_a   1.000
_cell.length_b   1.000
_cell.length_c   1.000
_cell.angle_alpha   90.00
_cell.angle_beta   90.00
_cell.angle_gamma   90.00
#
_symmetry.space_group_name_H-M   'P 1'
#
loop_
_entity.id
_entity.type
_entity.pdbx_description
1 polymer ?
#
loop_
_entity_poly.entity_id
_entity_poly.type
_entity_poly.pdbx_seq_one_letter_code
_entity_poly.pdbx_strand_id
1 'polypeptide(L)'
;MDELLFEFTTTVTSYFASFGYWGLGVLMAVESCNIPITSVVILPFGGYLVSTGQLQFFPAALAGTIGGTVGSVISYYVGLFGGRPF
;
A
#
# COMPACT_ATOMS: atom_id res chain seq x y z
N MET A 1 33.59 -3.78 -4.41
CA MET A 1 32.34 -4.37 -4.94
C MET A 1 31.29 -4.45 -3.84
N ASP A 2 31.66 -4.86 -2.63
CA ASP A 2 30.76 -4.92 -1.47
C ASP A 2 30.26 -3.54 -0.98
N GLU A 3 31.10 -2.52 -1.04
CA GLU A 3 30.74 -1.14 -0.62
C GLU A 3 29.67 -0.51 -1.50
N LEU A 4 29.74 -0.75 -2.81
CA LEU A 4 28.75 -0.30 -3.80
C LEU A 4 27.42 -1.05 -3.65
N LEU A 5 27.47 -2.34 -3.28
CA LEU A 5 26.28 -3.13 -2.96
C LEU A 5 25.61 -2.67 -1.66
N PHE A 6 26.39 -2.27 -0.65
CA PHE A 6 25.88 -1.77 0.63
C PHE A 6 25.23 -0.39 0.49
N GLU A 7 25.85 0.50 -0.29
CA GLU A 7 25.29 1.81 -0.60
C GLU A 7 24.00 1.67 -1.42
N PHE A 8 24.00 0.81 -2.43
CA PHE A 8 22.82 0.52 -3.25
C PHE A 8 21.66 -0.05 -2.44
N THR A 9 21.91 -1.05 -1.58
CA THR A 9 20.87 -1.62 -0.72
C THR A 9 20.33 -0.60 0.27
N THR A 10 21.18 0.27 0.84
CA THR A 10 20.73 1.32 1.77
C THR A 10 19.87 2.38 1.07
N THR A 11 20.25 2.81 -0.13
CA THR A 11 19.47 3.80 -0.92
C THR A 11 18.14 3.23 -1.40
N VAL A 12 18.12 1.99 -1.88
CA VAL A 12 16.87 1.33 -2.30
C VAL A 12 15.95 1.15 -1.10
N THR A 13 16.48 0.68 0.02
CA THR A 13 15.72 0.49 1.25
C THR A 13 15.19 1.83 1.79
N SER A 14 15.97 2.91 1.73
CA SER A 14 15.50 4.23 2.18
C SER A 14 14.39 4.80 1.29
N TYR A 15 14.43 4.56 -0.03
CA TYR A 15 13.34 4.92 -0.94
C TYR A 15 12.07 4.10 -0.68
N PHE A 16 12.18 2.79 -0.46
CA PHE A 16 11.02 1.96 -0.10
C PHE A 16 10.45 2.33 1.28
N ALA A 17 11.32 2.62 2.26
CA ALA A 17 10.91 3.15 3.55
C ALA A 17 10.25 4.54 3.44
N SER A 18 10.65 5.36 2.46
CA SER A 18 10.05 6.68 2.22
C SER A 18 8.61 6.59 1.73
N PHE A 19 8.27 5.56 0.94
CA PHE A 19 6.88 5.26 0.62
C PHE A 19 6.15 4.71 1.85
N GLY A 20 6.76 3.76 2.57
CA GLY A 20 6.33 3.30 3.90
C GLY A 20 4.82 3.09 4.03
N TYR A 21 4.24 3.70 5.06
CA TYR A 21 2.79 3.62 5.33
C TYR A 21 1.93 4.26 4.23
N TRP A 22 2.41 5.32 3.59
CA TRP A 22 1.69 6.01 2.51
C TRP A 22 1.57 5.13 1.27
N GLY A 23 2.66 4.46 0.88
CA GLY A 23 2.67 3.51 -0.23
C GLY A 23 1.70 2.36 0.00
N LEU A 24 1.72 1.78 1.20
CA LEU A 24 0.79 0.72 1.59
C LEU A 24 -0.68 1.19 1.51
N GLY A 25 -0.98 2.36 2.07
CA GLY A 25 -2.34 2.91 2.07
C GLY A 25 -2.83 3.29 0.67
N VAL A 26 -1.99 3.89 -0.16
CA VAL A 26 -2.33 4.25 -1.55
C VAL A 26 -2.54 3.00 -2.40
N LEU A 27 -1.67 2.00 -2.29
CA LEU A 27 -1.82 0.73 -3.00
C LEU A 27 -3.13 0.02 -2.60
N MET A 28 -3.47 0.01 -1.31
CA MET A 28 -4.75 -0.54 -0.85
C MET A 28 -5.95 0.26 -1.37
N ALA A 29 -5.85 1.60 -1.42
CA ALA A 29 -6.92 2.42 -1.99
C ALA A 29 -7.13 2.16 -3.48
N VAL A 30 -6.04 2.01 -4.23
CA VAL A 30 -6.07 1.69 -5.67
C VAL A 30 -6.69 0.31 -5.91
N GLU A 31 -6.27 -0.71 -5.16
CA GLU A 31 -6.86 -2.05 -5.22
C GLU A 31 -8.37 -2.03 -4.94
N SER A 32 -8.77 -1.34 -3.86
CA SER A 32 -10.19 -1.21 -3.49
C SER A 32 -11.01 -0.32 -4.43
N CYS A 33 -10.36 0.44 -5.32
CA CYS A 33 -11.01 1.15 -6.44
C CYS A 33 -11.29 0.24 -7.66
N ASN A 34 -11.18 -1.09 -7.52
CA ASN A 34 -11.30 -2.09 -8.59
C ASN A 34 -10.19 -2.06 -9.65
N ILE A 35 -9.03 -1.47 -9.34
CA ILE A 35 -7.86 -1.60 -10.19
C ILE A 35 -7.26 -2.99 -9.92
N PRO A 36 -6.90 -3.77 -10.95
CA PRO A 36 -6.48 -5.17 -10.80
C PRO A 36 -5.07 -5.29 -10.20
N ILE A 37 -4.97 -4.98 -8.91
CA ILE A 37 -3.87 -5.28 -8.01
C ILE A 37 -4.49 -6.15 -6.92
N THR A 38 -3.82 -7.20 -6.47
CA THR A 38 -4.38 -8.08 -5.41
C THR A 38 -3.82 -7.69 -4.05
N SER A 39 -4.69 -7.53 -3.06
CA SER A 39 -4.31 -7.32 -1.65
C SER A 39 -3.47 -8.47 -1.07
N VAL A 40 -3.52 -9.64 -1.70
CA VAL A 40 -2.64 -10.80 -1.45
C VAL A 40 -1.16 -10.49 -1.66
N VAL A 41 -0.78 -9.48 -2.46
CA VAL A 41 0.62 -9.06 -2.60
C VAL A 41 0.93 -7.91 -1.65
N ILE A 42 0.03 -6.94 -1.52
CA ILE A 42 0.24 -5.71 -0.75
C ILE A 42 0.41 -6.02 0.74
N LEU A 43 -0.49 -6.82 1.33
CA LEU A 43 -0.50 -7.06 2.78
C LEU A 43 0.66 -7.97 3.24
N PRO A 44 1.02 -9.06 2.53
CA PRO A 44 2.21 -9.84 2.89
C PRO A 44 3.50 -9.05 2.73
N PHE A 45 3.60 -8.18 1.72
CA PHE A 45 4.75 -7.29 1.59
C PHE A 45 4.82 -6.27 2.74
N GLY A 46 3.68 -5.68 3.12
CA GLY A 46 3.58 -4.84 4.31
C GLY A 46 3.98 -5.59 5.59
N GLY A 47 3.52 -6.83 5.75
CA GLY A 47 3.88 -7.71 6.86
C GLY A 47 5.37 -8.07 6.89
N TYR A 48 5.99 -8.27 5.72
CA TYR A 48 7.43 -8.47 5.59
C TYR A 48 8.20 -7.23 6.09
N LEU A 49 7.81 -6.03 5.67
CA LEU A 49 8.43 -4.78 6.13
C LEU A 49 8.26 -4.56 7.65
N VAL A 50 7.14 -5.02 8.22
CA VAL A 50 6.95 -5.06 9.68
C VAL A 50 7.91 -6.04 10.33
N SER A 51 8.10 -7.23 9.75
CA SER A 51 9.02 -8.24 10.27
C SER A 51 10.49 -7.80 10.24
N THR A 52 10.89 -7.00 9.25
CA THR A 52 12.24 -6.43 9.15
C THR A 52 12.42 -5.17 10.00
N GLY A 53 11.41 -4.76 10.77
CA GLY A 53 11.44 -3.58 11.63
C GLY A 53 11.39 -2.23 10.88
N GLN A 54 11.11 -2.24 9.58
CA GLN A 54 11.00 -1.01 8.78
C GLN A 54 9.64 -0.34 8.92
N LEU A 55 8.59 -1.13 9.18
CA LEU A 55 7.27 -0.64 9.54
C LEU A 55 6.86 -1.15 10.91
N GLN A 56 6.02 -0.40 11.59
CA GLN A 56 5.35 -0.81 12.83
C GLN A 56 4.01 -1.44 12.47
N PHE A 57 3.66 -2.54 13.15
CA PHE A 57 2.45 -3.30 12.86
C PHE A 57 1.17 -2.44 12.88
N PHE A 58 0.96 -1.68 13.95
CA PHE A 58 -0.25 -0.87 14.13
C PHE A 58 -0.47 0.19 13.03
N PRO A 59 0.50 1.07 12.74
CA PRO A 59 0.33 2.05 11.69
C PRO A 59 0.28 1.43 10.29
N ALA A 60 0.92 0.28 10.04
CA ALA A 60 0.76 -0.45 8.80
C ALA A 60 -0.67 -1.00 8.65
N ALA A 61 -1.21 -1.63 9.70
CA ALA A 61 -2.59 -2.11 9.71
C ALA A 61 -3.61 -0.97 9.52
N LEU A 62 -3.38 0.17 10.19
CA LEU A 62 -4.21 1.37 10.03
C LEU A 62 -4.13 1.93 8.61
N ALA A 63 -2.93 2.07 8.05
CA ALA A 63 -2.75 2.57 6.69
C ALA A 63 -3.45 1.68 5.64
N GLY A 64 -3.34 0.35 5.78
CA GLY A 64 -4.04 -0.59 4.89
C GLY A 64 -5.56 -0.50 5.03
N THR A 65 -6.06 -0.40 6.27
CA THR A 65 -7.51 -0.28 6.55
C THR A 65 -8.09 1.03 6.01
N ILE A 66 -7.41 2.15 6.26
CA ILE A 66 -7.81 3.48 5.77
C ILE A 66 -7.77 3.50 4.25
N GLY A 67 -6.69 3.00 3.66
CA GLY A 67 -6.54 2.88 2.21
C GLY A 67 -7.71 2.13 1.57
N GLY A 68 -7.98 0.90 2.02
CA GLY A 68 -9.06 0.10 1.48
C GLY A 68 -10.45 0.71 1.68
N THR A 69 -10.68 1.38 2.83
CA THR A 69 -11.93 2.11 3.09
C THR A 69 -12.10 3.26 2.10
N VAL A 70 -11.07 4.09 1.92
CA VAL A 70 -11.09 5.22 0.98
C VAL A 70 -11.32 4.74 -0.45
N GLY A 71 -10.63 3.69 -0.89
CA GLY A 71 -10.83 3.11 -2.22
C GLY A 71 -12.25 2.58 -2.44
N SER A 72 -12.79 1.87 -1.44
CA SER A 72 -14.17 1.37 -1.48
C SER A 72 -15.21 2.48 -1.55
N VAL A 73 -15.00 3.58 -0.80
CA VAL A 73 -15.86 4.76 -0.83
C VAL A 73 -15.82 5.44 -2.20
N ILE A 74 -14.65 5.58 -2.81
CA ILE A 74 -14.50 6.13 -4.16
C ILE A 74 -15.25 5.25 -5.17
N SER A 75 -15.05 3.92 -5.11
CA SER A 75 -15.77 2.96 -5.94
C SER A 75 -17.29 3.08 -5.78
N TYR A 76 -17.78 3.22 -4.54
CA TYR A 76 -19.20 3.41 -4.26
C TYR A 76 -19.77 4.66 -4.93
N TYR A 77 -19.09 5.81 -4.81
CA TYR A 77 -19.55 7.05 -5.47
C TYR A 77 -19.49 6.96 -6.99
N VAL A 78 -18.46 6.33 -7.55
CA VAL A 78 -18.38 6.08 -9.00
C VAL A 78 -19.57 5.23 -9.46
N GLY A 79 -19.93 4.20 -8.71
CA GLY A 79 -21.12 3.39 -8.99
C GLY A 79 -22.43 4.14 -8.81
N LEU A 80 -22.53 5.01 -7.80
CA LEU A 80 -23.73 5.81 -7.51
C LEU A 80 -24.00 6.84 -8.62
N PHE A 81 -22.98 7.54 -9.10
CA PHE A 81 -23.14 8.59 -10.12
C PHE A 81 -23.04 8.07 -11.56
N GLY A 82 -22.26 7.01 -11.80
CA GLY A 82 -22.06 6.40 -13.12
C GLY A 82 -22.95 5.20 -13.42
N GLY A 83 -23.76 4.77 -12.44
CA GLY A 83 -24.68 3.65 -12.57
C GLY A 83 -25.85 3.93 -13.53
N ARG A 84 -26.45 2.86 -14.08
CA ARG A 84 -27.59 2.98 -15.00
C ARG A 84 -28.79 3.61 -14.28
N PRO A 85 -29.49 4.59 -14.89
CA PRO A 85 -30.72 5.11 -14.34
C PRO A 85 -31.78 3.99 -14.24
N PHE A 86 -32.59 4.06 -13.19
CA PHE A 86 -33.74 3.19 -12.97
C PHE A 86 -34.86 3.47 -13.98
#